data_AF-A0AAW3ZXM8-F1
#
_entry.id   AF-A0AAW3ZXM8-F1
#
_cell.length_a   1.000
_cell.length_b   1.000
_cell.length_c   1.000
_cell.angle_alpha   90.00
_cell.angle_beta   90.00
_cell.angle_gamma   90.00
#
_symmetry.space_group_name_H-M   'P 1'
#
loop_
_entity.id
_entity.type
_entity.pdbx_description
1 polymer ?
#
loop_
_entity_poly.entity_id
_entity_poly.type
_entity_poly.pdbx_seq_one_letter_code
_entity_poly.pdbx_strand_id
1 'polypeptide(L)' 'MSDDFLTAKEACKILKCNLVTLWRYVKDGKIKKHVITRKNVRYSKNEIQAYIRSVVA' A
#
# COMPACT_ATOMS: atom_id res chain seq x y z
N MET A 1 -10.67 11.82 12.58
CA MET A 1 -10.53 11.04 11.33
C MET A 1 -9.14 10.42 11.35
N SER A 2 -9.02 9.10 11.45
CA SER A 2 -7.73 8.43 11.56
C SER A 2 -7.19 8.10 10.17
N ASP A 3 -6.17 8.82 9.71
CA ASP A 3 -5.39 8.40 8.55
C ASP A 3 -4.54 7.20 8.97
N ASP A 4 -5.10 6.01 8.77
CA ASP A 4 -4.49 4.75 9.15
C ASP A 4 -3.35 4.45 8.14
N PHE A 5 -2.15 4.91 8.48
CA PHE A 5 -0.95 4.62 7.71
C PHE A 5 -0.46 3.19 8.01
N LEU A 6 -0.55 2.34 7.01
CA LEU A 6 -0.11 0.95 7.05
C LEU A 6 1.37 0.84 6.73
N THR A 7 2.06 -0.06 7.42
CA THR A 7 3.38 -0.51 7.01
C THR A 7 3.30 -1.43 5.78
N ALA A 8 4.44 -1.65 5.11
CA ALA A 8 4.51 -2.58 3.99
C ALA A 8 3.95 -3.98 4.33
N LYS A 9 4.16 -4.46 5.55
CA LYS A 9 3.63 -5.77 6.01
C LYS A 9 2.11 -5.76 6.15
N GLU A 10 1.52 -4.69 6.66
CA GLU A 10 0.07 -4.58 6.82
C GLU A 10 -0.63 -4.39 5.48
N ALA A 11 -0.06 -3.55 4.62
CA ALA A 11 -0.46 -3.42 3.21
C ALA A 11 -0.51 -4.79 2.53
N CYS A 12 0.56 -5.58 2.70
CA CYS A 12 0.68 -6.95 2.18
C CYS A 12 -0.43 -7.87 2.69
N LYS A 13 -0.75 -7.82 4.00
CA LYS A 13 -1.84 -8.61 4.61
C LYS A 13 -3.21 -8.26 4.03
N ILE A 14 -3.49 -6.97 3.84
CA ILE A 14 -4.79 -6.51 3.32
C ILE A 14 -4.93 -6.85 1.84
N LEU A 15 -3.88 -6.63 1.06
CA LEU A 15 -3.83 -7.02 -0.36
C LEU A 15 -3.77 -8.54 -0.56
N LYS A 16 -3.56 -9.34 0.49
CA LYS A 16 -3.18 -10.77 0.42
C LYS A 16 -2.13 -11.05 -0.67
N CYS A 17 -1.22 -10.11 -0.85
CA CYS A 17 -0.17 -10.17 -1.85
C CYS A 17 1.17 -10.45 -1.19
N ASN A 18 2.22 -10.61 -1.99
CA ASN A 18 3.59 -10.71 -1.49
C ASN A 18 4.27 -9.33 -1.48
N LEU A 19 5.32 -9.15 -0.67
CA LEU A 19 6.09 -7.89 -0.57
C LEU A 19 6.64 -7.45 -1.93
N VAL A 20 7.04 -8.44 -2.75
CA VAL A 20 7.52 -8.24 -4.12
C VAL A 20 6.41 -7.68 -5.01
N THR A 21 5.20 -8.24 -4.91
CA THR A 21 4.03 -7.76 -5.66
C THR A 21 3.63 -6.35 -5.25
N LEU A 22 3.66 -6.05 -3.95
CA LEU A 22 3.43 -4.71 -3.43
C LEU A 22 4.47 -3.72 -3.99
N TRP A 23 5.76 -4.07 -3.96
CA TRP A 23 6.82 -3.26 -4.55
C TRP A 23 6.63 -3.05 -6.05
N ARG A 24 6.18 -4.09 -6.76
CA ARG A 24 5.87 -3.98 -8.19
C ARG A 24 4.74 -2.99 -8.43
N TYR A 25 3.64 -3.05 -7.68
CA TYR A 25 2.53 -2.09 -7.79
C TYR A 25 2.95 -0.66 -7.47
N VAL A 26 3.83 -0.47 -6.49
CA VAL A 26 4.39 0.85 -6.18
C VAL A 26 5.27 1.35 -7.32
N LYS A 27 6.09 0.49 -7.90
CA LYS A 27 6.94 0.82 -9.07
C LYS A 27 6.10 1.13 -10.32
N ASP A 28 5.00 0.41 -10.49
CA ASP A 28 4.02 0.61 -11.57
C ASP A 28 3.20 1.91 -11.39
N GLY A 29 3.29 2.57 -10.23
CA GLY A 29 2.54 3.78 -9.91
C GLY A 29 1.10 3.53 -9.46
N LYS A 30 0.72 2.26 -9.25
CA LYS A 30 -0.64 1.85 -8.85
C LYS A 30 -0.93 2.12 -7.37
N ILE A 31 0.10 2.13 -6.52
CA ILE A 31 -0.02 2.39 -5.08
C ILE A 31 1.02 3.46 -4.72
N LYS A 32 0.61 4.58 -4.10
CA LYS A 32 1.59 5.54 -3.61
C LYS A 32 2.20 5.07 -2.30
N LYS A 33 3.51 5.22 -2.22
CA LYS A 33 4.26 5.04 -0.97
C LYS A 33 4.56 6.40 -0.36
N HIS A 34 4.27 6.54 0.93
CA HIS A 34 4.66 7.70 1.72
C HIS A 34 5.94 7.36 2.48
N VAL A 35 7.05 7.94 2.03
CA VAL A 35 8.33 7.79 2.72
C VAL A 35 8.35 8.79 3.88
N ILE A 36 8.15 8.30 5.10
CA ILE A 36 8.19 9.14 6.31
C ILE A 36 9.63 9.34 6.78
N THR A 37 10.51 8.36 6.53
CA THR A 37 11.95 8.45 6.84
C THR A 37 12.75 7.61 5.85
N ARG A 38 14.07 7.82 5.73
CA ARG A 38 14.99 7.07 4.83
C ARG A 38 14.82 5.54 4.83
N LYS A 39 14.29 4.94 5.92
CA LYS A 39 13.96 3.50 6.01
C LYS A 39 12.48 3.18 6.29
N ASN A 40 11.64 4.18 6.58
CA ASN A 40 10.23 3.96 6.90
C ASN A 40 9.33 4.41 5.77
N VAL A 41 8.69 3.41 5.17
CA VAL A 41 7.69 3.58 4.13
C VAL A 41 6.34 3.18 4.71
N ARG A 42 5.37 4.09 4.63
CA ARG A 42 3.98 3.85 4.98
C ARG A 42 3.07 4.02 3.78
N TYR A 43 1.90 3.42 3.85
CA TYR A 43 0.87 3.41 2.82
C TYR A 43 -0.44 3.83 3.46
N SER A 44 -1.14 4.81 2.90
CA SER A 44 -2.47 5.12 3.44
C SER A 44 -3.41 3.95 3.14
N LYS A 45 -4.09 3.46 4.19
CA LYS A 45 -5.07 2.38 4.07
C LYS A 45 -6.16 2.69 3.05
N ASN A 46 -6.55 3.95 2.95
CA ASN A 46 -7.56 4.41 2.00
C ASN A 46 -7.13 4.18 0.54
N GLU A 47 -5.89 4.51 0.17
CA GLU A 47 -5.38 4.25 -1.18
C GLU A 47 -5.32 2.75 -1.49
N ILE A 48 -4.87 1.94 -0.53
CA ILE A 48 -4.83 0.48 -0.72
C ILE A 48 -6.23 -0.09 -0.92
N GLN A 49 -7.21 0.33 -0.11
CA GLN A 49 -8.60 -0.10 -0.27
C GLN A 49 -9.20 0.39 -1.59
N ALA A 50 -8.93 1.63 -2.00
CA ALA A 50 -9.38 2.17 -3.28
C ALA A 50 -8.81 1.35 -4.45
N TYR A 51 -7.52 0.99 -4.39
CA TYR A 51 -6.89 0.14 -5.39
C TYR A 51 -7.52 -1.26 -5.45
N ILE A 52 -7.72 -1.92 -4.30
CA ILE A 52 -8.39 -3.23 -4.25
C ILE A 52 -9.78 -3.16 -4.89
N ARG A 53 -10.54 -2.11 -4.56
CA ARG A 53 -11.87 -1.87 -5.13
C ARG A 53 -11.82 -1.67 -6.65
N SER A 54 -10.79 -1.00 -7.16
CA SER A 54 -10.59 -0.79 -8.60
C SER A 54 -10.13 -2.04 -9.35
N VAL A 55 -9.48 -3.01 -8.69
CA VAL A 55 -8.99 -4.25 -9.31
C VAL A 55 -10.06 -5.35 -9.33
N VAL A 56 -10.95 -5.35 -8.35
CA VAL A 56 -11.99 -6.39 -8.18
C VAL A 56 -13.31 -6.01 -8.89
N ALA A 57 -13.46 -4.77 -9.37
CA ALA A 57 -14.61 -4.32 -10.15
C ALA A 57 -14.45 -4.67 -11.64
#